data_AF-A0A9E5F3L4-F1
#
_entry.id   AF-A0A9E5F3L4-F1
#
_cell.length_a   1.000
_cell.length_b   1.000
_cell.length_c   1.000
_cell.angle_alpha   90.00
_cell.angle_beta   90.00
_cell.angle_gamma   90.00
#
_symmetry.space_group_name_H-M   'P 1'
#
loop_
_entity.id
_entity.type
_entity.pdbx_description
1 polymer ?
#
loop_
_entity_poly.entity_id
_entity_poly.type
_entity_poly.pdbx_seq_one_letter_code
_entity_poly.pdbx_strand_id
1 'polypeptide(L)'
;MNKVERLQFLLDLIQNDVSLGRGIEFSRANLKRAFDPKEVDEAIDAYILKLAVFGRGSPSVLRDRARHRHRDWYAQPLTTPDSHWALLREHLINKKFWTEQMIASLNASSDIVLANLAPPNADSRQKVLGLVLGYVQSGKTANFSAVIAKAADAGYKMVVVLAGVYLESKRPKPLRKV
;
A
#
# COMPACT_ATOMS: atom_id res chain seq x y z
N MET A 1 -27.31 16.24 0.15
CA MET A 1 -25.90 15.84 0.18
C MET A 1 -25.05 17.08 0.32
N ASN A 2 -24.26 17.19 1.39
CA ASN A 2 -23.42 18.36 1.67
C ASN A 2 -22.17 18.36 0.74
N LYS A 3 -21.53 19.53 0.53
CA LYS A 3 -20.36 19.67 -0.35
C LYS A 3 -19.24 18.68 0.02
N VAL A 4 -19.02 18.47 1.31
CA VAL A 4 -18.01 17.53 1.85
C VAL A 4 -18.33 16.08 1.49
N GLU A 5 -19.59 15.65 1.63
CA GLU A 5 -20.03 14.29 1.27
C GLU A 5 -19.88 14.04 -0.23
N ARG A 6 -20.18 15.06 -1.04
CA ARG A 6 -20.00 15.02 -2.50
C ARG A 6 -18.54 14.83 -2.89
N LEU A 7 -17.63 15.57 -2.26
CA LEU A 7 -16.20 15.47 -2.53
C LEU A 7 -15.66 14.08 -2.14
N GLN A 8 -16.08 13.56 -0.98
CA GLN A 8 -15.68 12.24 -0.52
C GLN A 8 -16.17 11.14 -1.47
N PHE A 9 -17.42 11.23 -1.92
CA PHE A 9 -17.98 10.31 -2.91
C PHE A 9 -17.20 10.31 -4.23
N LEU A 10 -16.81 11.48 -4.74
CA LEU A 10 -15.99 11.59 -5.95
C LEU A 10 -14.59 11.00 -5.74
N LEU A 11 -13.98 11.21 -4.58
CA LEU A 11 -12.70 10.60 -4.23
C LEU A 11 -12.77 9.07 -4.22
N ASP A 12 -13.84 8.50 -3.69
CA ASP A 12 -14.04 7.05 -3.66
C ASP A 12 -14.21 6.47 -5.09
N LEU A 13 -14.93 7.19 -5.97
CA LEU A 13 -15.06 6.82 -7.38
C LEU A 13 -13.72 6.86 -8.13
N ILE A 14 -12.94 7.93 -7.93
CA ILE A 14 -11.61 8.07 -8.52
C ILE A 14 -10.71 6.94 -8.02
N GLN A 15 -10.69 6.68 -6.72
CA GLN A 15 -9.89 5.60 -6.13
C GLN A 15 -10.27 4.23 -6.70
N ASN A 16 -11.56 3.95 -6.89
CA ASN A 16 -12.04 2.71 -7.49
C ASN A 16 -11.56 2.54 -8.94
N ASP A 17 -11.78 3.53 -9.80
CA ASP A 17 -11.33 3.50 -11.20
C ASP A 17 -9.81 3.32 -11.32
N VAL A 18 -9.08 4.04 -10.48
CA VAL A 18 -7.63 4.00 -10.46
C VAL A 18 -7.13 2.64 -9.97
N SER A 19 -7.75 2.04 -8.95
CA SER A 19 -7.45 0.66 -8.48
C SER A 19 -7.73 -0.41 -9.54
N LEU A 20 -8.64 -0.13 -10.47
CA LEU A 20 -8.94 -0.98 -11.62
C LEU A 20 -7.96 -0.77 -12.79
N GLY A 21 -6.92 0.05 -12.59
CA GLY A 21 -5.85 0.29 -13.56
C GLY A 21 -6.23 1.22 -14.71
N ARG A 22 -7.39 1.90 -14.62
CA ARG A 22 -7.89 2.77 -15.69
C ARG A 22 -7.19 4.14 -15.75
N GLY A 23 -6.52 4.52 -14.68
CA GLY A 23 -5.72 5.76 -14.59
C GLY A 23 -6.56 7.02 -14.32
N ILE A 24 -5.91 8.06 -13.79
CA ILE A 24 -6.58 9.29 -13.31
C ILE A 24 -7.27 10.05 -14.45
N GLU A 25 -6.66 10.09 -15.63
CA GLU A 25 -7.24 10.78 -16.80
C GLU A 25 -8.52 10.10 -17.31
N PHE A 26 -8.62 8.78 -17.19
CA PHE A 26 -9.85 8.06 -17.49
C PHE A 26 -10.96 8.47 -16.52
N SER A 27 -10.68 8.48 -15.21
CA SER A 27 -11.65 8.93 -14.19
C SER A 27 -12.09 10.37 -14.43
N ARG A 28 -11.16 11.27 -14.73
CA ARG A 28 -11.46 12.67 -15.06
C ARG A 28 -12.45 12.76 -16.23
N ALA A 29 -12.16 12.06 -17.34
CA ALA A 29 -13.01 12.10 -18.53
C ALA A 29 -14.38 11.44 -18.30
N ASN A 30 -14.43 10.35 -17.53
CA ASN A 30 -15.65 9.60 -17.24
C ASN A 30 -16.56 10.38 -16.27
N LEU A 31 -16.01 10.93 -15.19
CA LEU A 31 -16.78 11.64 -14.17
C LEU A 31 -17.32 12.98 -14.69
N LYS A 32 -16.60 13.67 -15.58
CA LYS A 32 -17.10 14.90 -16.24
C LYS A 32 -18.34 14.70 -17.11
N ARG A 33 -18.70 13.45 -17.45
CA ARG A 33 -19.94 13.14 -18.18
C ARG A 33 -21.17 13.12 -17.28
N ALA A 34 -20.98 12.87 -15.97
CA ALA A 34 -22.07 12.66 -15.02
C ALA A 34 -22.12 13.72 -13.90
N PHE A 35 -21.01 14.42 -13.65
CA PHE A 35 -20.86 15.40 -12.56
C PHE A 35 -20.37 16.76 -13.08
N ASP A 36 -20.50 17.79 -12.24
CA ASP A 36 -20.01 19.14 -12.58
C ASP A 36 -18.49 19.13 -12.79
N PRO A 37 -17.98 19.67 -13.92
CA PRO A 37 -16.55 19.63 -14.21
C PRO A 37 -15.66 20.27 -13.14
N LYS A 38 -16.14 21.31 -12.45
CA LYS A 38 -15.36 21.97 -11.38
C LYS A 38 -15.23 21.09 -10.14
N GLU A 39 -16.30 20.39 -9.76
CA GLU A 39 -16.26 19.45 -8.62
C GLU A 39 -15.35 18.25 -8.92
N VAL A 40 -15.37 17.76 -10.16
CA VAL A 40 -14.48 16.66 -10.59
C VAL A 40 -13.01 17.10 -10.57
N ASP A 41 -12.70 18.29 -11.07
CA ASP A 41 -11.32 18.79 -11.04
C ASP A 41 -10.85 19.06 -9.59
N GLU A 42 -11.72 19.59 -8.72
CA GLU A 42 -11.43 19.74 -7.27
C GLU A 42 -11.13 18.39 -6.61
N ALA A 43 -11.88 17.33 -6.94
CA ALA A 43 -11.65 15.98 -6.42
C ALA A 43 -10.36 15.34 -6.97
N ILE A 44 -10.06 15.53 -8.26
CA ILE A 44 -8.82 15.04 -8.89
C ILE A 44 -7.61 15.73 -8.26
N ASP A 45 -7.66 17.05 -8.07
CA ASP A 45 -6.57 17.81 -7.46
C ASP A 45 -6.35 17.40 -6.01
N ALA A 46 -7.43 17.21 -5.24
CA ALA A 46 -7.36 16.67 -3.89
C ALA A 46 -6.74 15.25 -3.87
N TYR A 47 -7.10 14.40 -4.83
CA TYR A 47 -6.54 13.05 -4.97
C TYR A 47 -5.04 13.09 -5.30
N ILE A 48 -4.62 13.94 -6.23
CA ILE A 48 -3.20 14.11 -6.61
C ILE A 48 -2.40 14.67 -5.43
N LEU A 49 -2.94 15.67 -4.72
CA LEU A 49 -2.28 16.27 -3.57
C LEU A 49 -2.15 15.25 -2.43
N LYS A 50 -3.16 14.40 -2.26
CA LYS A 50 -3.11 13.24 -1.37
C LYS A 50 -2.00 12.28 -1.79
N LEU A 51 -1.82 11.96 -3.08
CA LEU A 51 -0.69 11.13 -3.52
C LEU A 51 0.69 11.78 -3.29
N ALA A 52 0.79 13.10 -3.49
CA ALA A 52 2.06 13.84 -3.39
C ALA A 52 2.57 13.98 -1.94
N VAL A 53 1.67 14.19 -0.97
CA VAL A 53 2.04 14.37 0.44
C VAL A 53 2.72 13.12 1.02
N PHE A 54 2.38 11.93 0.54
CA PHE A 54 2.94 10.67 1.02
C PHE A 54 4.37 10.41 0.51
N GLY A 55 4.86 11.17 -0.48
CA GLY A 55 6.20 11.00 -1.06
C GLY A 55 7.36 11.44 -0.16
N ARG A 56 7.12 12.22 0.92
CA ARG A 56 8.17 12.95 1.66
C ARG A 56 9.01 12.16 2.68
N GLY A 57 8.73 10.88 2.92
CA GLY A 57 9.52 10.01 3.83
C GLY A 57 9.99 8.70 3.20
N SER A 58 10.01 8.65 1.87
CA SER A 58 9.98 7.39 1.12
C SER A 58 11.34 6.68 1.04
N PRO A 59 11.42 5.35 1.22
CA PRO A 59 12.55 4.57 0.74
C PRO A 59 12.89 4.90 -0.73
N SER A 60 14.18 5.00 -1.02
CA SER A 60 14.70 5.27 -2.37
C SER A 60 14.30 4.13 -3.31
N VAL A 61 13.50 4.43 -4.33
CA VAL A 61 13.07 3.43 -5.32
C VAL A 61 13.79 3.66 -6.64
N LEU A 62 14.62 2.70 -7.05
CA LEU A 62 15.19 2.67 -8.39
C LEU A 62 14.20 1.96 -9.33
N ARG A 63 13.85 2.60 -10.45
CA ARG A 63 12.83 2.09 -11.39
C ARG A 63 13.27 2.27 -12.83
N ASP A 64 12.91 1.31 -13.67
CA ASP A 64 12.89 1.49 -15.13
C ASP A 64 11.60 2.24 -15.53
N ARG A 65 11.74 3.49 -16.00
CA ARG A 65 10.60 4.33 -16.41
C ARG A 65 9.80 3.74 -17.58
N ALA A 66 10.38 2.84 -18.38
CA ALA A 66 9.71 2.27 -19.54
C ALA A 66 8.71 1.14 -19.18
N ARG A 67 8.95 0.42 -18.07
CA ARG A 67 8.20 -0.81 -17.72
C ARG A 67 7.16 -0.63 -16.61
N HIS A 68 7.26 0.42 -15.80
CA HIS A 68 6.39 0.63 -14.64
C HIS A 68 5.48 1.85 -14.84
N ARG A 69 4.36 1.65 -15.54
CA ARG A 69 3.32 2.70 -15.77
C ARG A 69 2.35 2.88 -14.61
N HIS A 70 2.39 2.01 -13.61
CA HIS A 70 1.44 1.97 -12.50
C HIS A 70 1.93 2.86 -11.37
N ARG A 71 1.71 4.17 -11.48
CA ARG A 71 1.98 5.10 -10.38
C ARG A 71 0.79 5.29 -9.46
N ASP A 72 -0.42 5.11 -9.97
CA ASP A 72 -1.58 5.72 -9.32
C ASP A 72 -2.54 4.68 -8.72
N TRP A 73 -2.45 3.41 -9.13
CA TRP A 73 -3.48 2.40 -8.86
C TRP A 73 -3.71 2.11 -7.37
N TYR A 74 -2.66 2.25 -6.56
CA TYR A 74 -2.74 2.01 -5.13
C TYR A 74 -2.40 3.29 -4.38
N ALA A 75 -3.44 3.95 -3.86
CA ALA A 75 -3.31 5.19 -3.11
C ALA A 75 -3.07 4.93 -1.63
N GLN A 76 -3.90 4.08 -1.01
CA GLN A 76 -3.92 3.86 0.43
C GLN A 76 -4.48 2.47 0.77
N PRO A 77 -4.10 1.92 1.93
CA PRO A 77 -4.72 0.70 2.44
C PRO A 77 -6.17 0.94 2.85
N LEU A 78 -6.98 -0.11 2.83
CA LEU A 78 -8.32 -0.09 3.41
C LEU A 78 -8.21 0.15 4.92
N THR A 79 -8.98 1.11 5.41
CA THR A 79 -9.04 1.47 6.84
C THR A 79 -10.31 0.93 7.52
N THR A 80 -11.03 0.02 6.86
CA THR A 80 -12.17 -0.64 7.48
C THR A 80 -11.69 -1.52 8.64
N PRO A 81 -12.44 -1.64 9.74
CA PRO A 81 -11.99 -2.40 10.92
C PRO A 81 -11.67 -3.88 10.64
N ASP A 82 -12.29 -4.44 9.61
CA ASP A 82 -12.15 -5.83 9.15
C ASP A 82 -11.04 -6.01 8.11
N SER A 83 -10.36 -4.94 7.68
CA SER A 83 -9.25 -5.06 6.73
C SER A 83 -8.06 -5.78 7.36
N HIS A 84 -7.33 -6.53 6.55
CA HIS A 84 -6.14 -7.23 7.00
C HIS A 84 -5.07 -6.26 7.49
N TRP A 85 -4.95 -5.07 6.88
CA TRP A 85 -4.07 -4.02 7.36
C TRP A 85 -4.49 -3.49 8.73
N ALA A 86 -5.78 -3.24 8.97
CA ALA A 86 -6.28 -2.76 10.26
C ALA A 86 -5.99 -3.77 11.38
N LEU A 87 -6.26 -5.05 11.13
CA LEU A 87 -5.97 -6.14 12.07
C LEU A 87 -4.47 -6.29 12.35
N LEU A 88 -3.63 -6.19 11.31
CA LEU A 88 -2.17 -6.22 11.47
C LEU A 88 -1.68 -5.03 12.28
N ARG A 89 -2.18 -3.82 11.99
CA ARG A 89 -1.83 -2.60 12.73
C ARG A 89 -2.16 -2.74 14.20
N GLU A 90 -3.37 -3.21 14.51
CA GLU A 90 -3.80 -3.46 15.89
C GLU A 90 -2.87 -4.46 16.58
N HIS A 91 -2.53 -5.56 15.90
CA HIS A 91 -1.60 -6.55 16.43
C HIS A 91 -0.22 -5.95 16.73
N LEU A 92 0.34 -5.13 15.83
CA LEU A 92 1.65 -4.51 16.02
C LEU A 92 1.66 -3.52 17.20
N ILE A 93 0.58 -2.75 17.37
CA ILE A 93 0.45 -1.82 18.49
C ILE A 93 0.28 -2.61 19.81
N ASN A 94 -0.67 -3.54 19.85
CA ASN A 94 -1.09 -4.19 21.10
C ASN A 94 -0.17 -5.33 21.56
N LYS A 95 0.48 -6.05 20.62
CA LYS A 95 1.32 -7.22 20.94
C LYS A 95 2.81 -6.97 20.79
N LYS A 96 3.21 -6.05 19.90
CA LYS A 96 4.62 -5.73 19.66
C LYS A 96 5.03 -4.37 20.23
N PHE A 97 4.09 -3.60 20.80
CA PHE A 97 4.33 -2.28 21.39
C PHE A 97 4.95 -1.29 20.41
N TRP A 98 4.53 -1.35 19.13
CA TRP A 98 5.00 -0.42 18.12
C TRP A 98 4.35 0.96 18.32
N THR A 99 5.14 2.02 18.13
CA THR A 99 4.62 3.39 18.19
C THR A 99 3.90 3.75 16.90
N GLU A 100 3.02 4.76 16.95
CA GLU A 100 2.35 5.29 15.75
C GLU A 100 3.34 5.75 14.67
N GLN A 101 4.49 6.29 15.06
CA GLN A 101 5.55 6.68 14.13
C GLN A 101 6.15 5.46 13.40
N MET A 102 6.38 4.35 14.11
CA MET A 102 6.86 3.10 13.51
C MET A 102 5.82 2.51 12.56
N ILE A 103 4.54 2.55 12.93
CA ILE A 103 3.43 2.13 12.08
C ILE A 103 3.34 3.02 10.83
N ALA A 104 3.46 4.34 10.97
CA ALA A 104 3.43 5.25 9.83
C ALA A 104 4.60 5.01 8.85
N SER A 105 5.80 4.74 9.38
CA SER A 105 6.96 4.39 8.56
C SER A 105 6.77 3.05 7.84
N LEU A 106 6.27 2.03 8.56
CA LEU A 106 5.90 0.74 7.97
C LEU A 106 4.82 0.89 6.90
N ASN A 107 3.83 1.74 7.16
CA ASN A 107 2.75 2.03 6.24
C ASN A 107 3.30 2.61 4.94
N ALA A 108 4.08 3.69 5.02
CA ALA A 108 4.67 4.35 3.86
C ALA A 108 5.57 3.43 3.04
N SER A 109 6.44 2.66 3.70
CA SER A 109 7.36 1.73 3.03
C SER A 109 6.64 0.58 2.33
N SER A 110 5.62 -0.01 2.97
CA SER A 110 4.81 -1.07 2.36
C SER A 110 3.90 -0.54 1.24
N ASP A 111 3.37 0.69 1.36
CA ASP A 111 2.57 1.32 0.32
C ASP A 111 3.38 1.53 -0.96
N ILE A 112 4.64 1.93 -0.82
CA ILE A 112 5.55 2.07 -1.95
C ILE A 112 5.78 0.73 -2.66
N VAL A 113 5.99 -0.35 -1.91
CA VAL A 113 6.16 -1.68 -2.52
C VAL A 113 4.90 -2.06 -3.29
N LEU A 114 3.73 -1.93 -2.67
CA LEU A 114 2.47 -2.32 -3.30
C LEU A 114 2.15 -1.47 -4.53
N ALA A 115 2.34 -0.15 -4.46
CA ALA A 115 2.14 0.75 -5.60
C ALA A 115 3.01 0.41 -6.83
N ASN A 116 4.14 -0.30 -6.63
CA ASN A 116 4.97 -0.76 -7.74
C ASN A 116 4.55 -2.11 -8.34
N LEU A 117 3.67 -2.85 -7.67
CA LEU A 117 3.10 -4.08 -8.21
C LEU A 117 2.04 -3.76 -9.28
N ALA A 118 1.64 -4.77 -10.05
CA ALA A 118 0.58 -4.63 -11.03
C ALA A 118 -0.80 -4.70 -10.35
N PRO A 119 -1.79 -3.89 -10.75
CA PRO A 119 -3.14 -3.99 -10.18
C PRO A 119 -3.69 -5.41 -10.36
N PRO A 120 -4.28 -6.04 -9.33
CA PRO A 120 -4.75 -7.43 -9.42
C PRO A 120 -5.91 -7.61 -10.40
N ASN A 121 -6.63 -6.52 -10.70
CA ASN A 121 -7.79 -6.49 -11.61
C ASN A 121 -7.47 -5.82 -12.96
N ALA A 122 -6.19 -5.66 -13.33
CA ALA A 122 -5.82 -5.09 -14.61
C ALA A 122 -6.18 -6.03 -15.78
N ASP A 123 -6.64 -5.46 -16.90
CA ASP A 123 -7.05 -6.21 -18.11
C ASP A 123 -5.90 -7.03 -18.74
N SER A 124 -4.64 -6.67 -18.46
CA SER A 124 -3.47 -7.39 -18.96
C SER A 124 -2.64 -7.97 -17.81
N ARG A 125 -2.28 -9.26 -17.92
CA ARG A 125 -1.38 -9.91 -16.96
C ARG A 125 0.02 -9.35 -17.11
N GLN A 126 0.47 -8.57 -16.13
CA GLN A 126 1.81 -7.98 -16.11
C GLN A 126 2.66 -8.63 -15.03
N LYS A 127 3.87 -9.05 -15.42
CA LYS A 127 4.87 -9.53 -14.49
C LYS A 127 5.70 -8.35 -13.99
N VAL A 128 5.68 -8.13 -12.68
CA VAL A 128 6.52 -7.16 -12.00
C VAL A 128 7.57 -7.91 -11.20
N LEU A 129 8.83 -7.51 -11.35
CA LEU A 129 9.93 -7.96 -10.51
C LEU A 129 10.46 -6.74 -9.75
N GLY A 130 10.67 -6.91 -8.45
CA GLY A 130 11.16 -5.86 -7.58
C GLY A 130 12.06 -6.44 -6.49
N LEU A 131 13.05 -5.65 -6.07
CA LEU A 131 13.96 -6.00 -4.98
C LEU A 131 13.82 -4.96 -3.88
N VAL A 132 13.48 -5.42 -2.68
CA VAL A 132 13.40 -4.57 -1.48
C VAL A 132 14.66 -4.80 -0.65
N LEU A 133 15.45 -3.74 -0.48
CA LEU A 133 16.66 -3.74 0.34
C LEU A 133 16.41 -2.93 1.62
N GLY A 134 16.91 -3.44 2.75
CA GLY A 134 16.80 -2.77 4.05
C GLY A 134 17.83 -3.30 5.05
N TYR A 135 18.24 -2.45 5.97
CA TYR A 135 19.26 -2.74 6.99
C TYR A 135 18.93 -3.99 7.82
N VAL A 136 19.95 -4.69 8.34
CA VAL A 136 19.77 -5.82 9.25
C VAL A 136 18.99 -5.36 10.49
N GLN A 137 17.97 -6.11 10.91
CA GLN A 137 17.00 -5.76 11.98
C GLN A 137 16.03 -4.58 11.71
N SER A 138 15.96 -4.04 10.49
CA SER A 138 15.07 -2.90 10.16
C SER A 138 13.57 -3.25 10.04
N GLY A 139 13.11 -4.37 10.58
CA GLY A 139 11.71 -4.79 10.47
C GLY A 139 11.31 -5.36 9.10
N LYS A 140 12.23 -5.96 8.33
CA LYS A 140 11.93 -6.61 7.03
C LYS A 140 10.75 -7.60 7.10
N THR A 141 10.67 -8.36 8.19
CA THR A 141 9.55 -9.28 8.46
C THR A 141 8.22 -8.55 8.56
N ALA A 142 8.17 -7.46 9.34
CA ALA A 142 6.98 -6.63 9.45
C ALA A 142 6.61 -5.98 8.10
N ASN A 143 7.61 -5.56 7.32
CA ASN A 143 7.36 -4.97 6.00
C ASN A 143 6.74 -5.98 5.03
N PHE A 144 7.24 -7.20 4.93
CA PHE A 144 6.59 -8.19 4.07
C PHE A 144 5.18 -8.52 4.59
N SER A 145 4.97 -8.66 5.91
CA SER A 145 3.64 -8.87 6.49
C SER A 145 2.67 -7.74 6.14
N ALA A 146 3.12 -6.48 6.20
CA ALA A 146 2.34 -5.32 5.83
C ALA A 146 1.97 -5.32 4.35
N VAL A 147 2.92 -5.63 3.47
CA VAL A 147 2.65 -5.75 2.03
C VAL A 147 1.63 -6.86 1.76
N ILE A 148 1.74 -8.02 2.42
CA ILE A 148 0.78 -9.13 2.25
C ILE A 148 -0.61 -8.74 2.70
N ALA A 149 -0.75 -8.14 3.89
CA ALA A 149 -2.04 -7.71 4.41
C ALA A 149 -2.73 -6.72 3.45
N LYS A 150 -1.98 -5.72 3.00
CA LYS A 150 -2.47 -4.71 2.04
C LYS A 150 -2.75 -5.29 0.65
N ALA A 151 -1.97 -6.26 0.20
CA ALA A 151 -2.23 -6.96 -1.05
C ALA A 151 -3.54 -7.75 -0.99
N ALA A 152 -3.80 -8.44 0.12
CA ALA A 152 -5.06 -9.14 0.33
C ALA A 152 -6.24 -8.15 0.31
N ASP A 153 -6.11 -7.01 1.00
CA ASP A 153 -7.09 -5.92 0.98
C ASP A 153 -7.31 -5.34 -0.43
N ALA A 154 -6.25 -5.27 -1.24
CA ALA A 154 -6.32 -4.80 -2.63
C ALA A 154 -6.89 -5.84 -3.62
N GLY A 155 -7.18 -7.07 -3.18
CA GLY A 155 -7.80 -8.12 -4.01
C GLY A 155 -6.81 -9.13 -4.62
N TYR A 156 -5.58 -9.23 -4.13
CA TYR A 156 -4.67 -10.30 -4.54
C TYR A 156 -5.15 -11.64 -3.98
N LYS A 157 -5.36 -12.61 -4.88
CA LYS A 157 -5.96 -13.91 -4.54
C LYS A 157 -4.97 -14.93 -3.99
N MET A 158 -3.67 -14.76 -4.25
CA MET A 158 -2.63 -15.69 -3.85
C MET A 158 -1.34 -14.93 -3.55
N VAL A 159 -0.73 -15.30 -2.41
CA VAL A 159 0.57 -14.82 -1.98
C VAL A 159 1.42 -16.03 -1.66
N VAL A 160 2.59 -16.13 -2.30
CA VAL A 160 3.57 -17.19 -2.03
C VAL A 160 4.76 -16.57 -1.33
N VAL A 161 5.05 -17.00 -0.10
CA VAL A 161 6.21 -16.57 0.67
C VAL A 161 7.25 -17.67 0.67
N LEU A 162 8.40 -17.38 0.05
CA LEU A 162 9.57 -18.26 0.11
C LEU A 162 10.51 -17.71 1.18
N ALA A 163 10.48 -18.31 2.36
CA ALA A 163 11.39 -17.97 3.44
C ALA A 163 12.40 -19.11 3.65
N GLY A 164 13.70 -18.77 3.66
CA GLY A 164 14.71 -19.70 4.14
C GLY A 164 14.53 -19.89 5.65
N VAL A 165 14.42 -21.14 6.10
CA VAL A 165 14.44 -21.48 7.53
C VAL A 165 15.82 -21.16 8.11
N TYR A 166 15.97 -19.96 8.67
CA TYR A 166 16.94 -19.75 9.75
C TYR A 166 16.14 -19.80 11.04
N LEU A 167 15.76 -21.01 11.44
CA LEU A 167 15.34 -21.26 12.81
C LEU A 167 16.54 -20.91 13.68
N GLU A 168 16.44 -19.86 14.49
CA GLU A 168 17.37 -19.63 15.58
C GLU A 168 17.42 -20.90 16.42
N SER A 169 18.50 -21.66 16.23
CA SER A 169 18.91 -22.68 17.18
C SER A 169 19.12 -21.94 18.50
N LYS A 170 18.16 -22.08 19.41
CA LYS A 170 18.38 -21.80 20.82
C LYS A 170 19.48 -22.76 21.27
N ARG A 171 20.75 -22.34 21.16
CA ARG A 171 21.87 -23.06 21.76
C ARG A 171 21.55 -23.18 23.26
N PRO A 172 21.53 -24.39 23.84
CA PRO A 172 21.32 -24.53 25.27
C PRO A 172 22.43 -23.76 26.01
N LYS A 173 22.04 -22.94 26.99
CA LYS A 173 22.99 -22.26 27.87
C LYS A 173 23.84 -23.33 28.56
N PRO A 174 25.18 -23.23 28.58
CA PRO A 174 25.99 -24.17 29.33
C PRO A 174 25.61 -24.06 30.81
N LEU A 175 25.24 -25.21 31.39
CA LEU A 175 24.98 -25.33 32.83
C LEU A 175 26.26 -24.91 33.57
N ARG A 176 26.12 -23.92 34.45
CA ARG A 176 27.16 -23.50 35.38
C ARG A 176 27.37 -24.66 36.35
N LYS A 177 28.49 -25.37 36.25
CA LYS A 177 28.90 -26.30 37.30
C LYS A 177 29.31 -25.49 38.52
N VAL A 178 28.75 -25.89 39.66
CA VAL A 178 29.08 -25.44 41.02
C VAL A 178 30.52 -25.81 41.33
#